data_AF-A0A3B0XUM0-F1
#
_entry.id   AF-A0A3B0XUM0-F1
#
_cell.length_a   1.000
_cell.length_b   1.000
_cell.length_c   1.000
_cell.angle_alpha   90.00
_cell.angle_beta   90.00
_cell.angle_gamma   90.00
#
_symmetry.space_group_name_H-M   'P 1'
#
loop_
_entity.id
_entity.type
_entity.pdbx_description
1 polymer ?
#
loop_
_entity_poly.entity_id
_entity_poly.type
_entity_poly.pdbx_seq_one_letter_code
_entity_poly.pdbx_strand_id
1 'polypeptide(L)'
;MLLTSTDSKERVRALQRTLYRKTRQQSEFRFYSLYDKVHRSDVLQRAYELVKQNKGSPGLDGVTFERIEEEKGKQEYLLALRYLYDSLGLYKLPIVPFWKAVQA
;
A
#
# COMPACT_ATOMS: atom_id res chain seq x y z
N MET A 1 2.73 19.40 -11.80
CA MET A 1 2.66 19.73 -10.36
C MET A 1 1.18 19.94 -10.02
N LEU A 2 0.52 18.94 -9.43
CA LEU A 2 -0.93 19.03 -9.18
C LEU A 2 -1.19 19.83 -7.90
N LEU A 3 -1.76 21.02 -8.05
CA LEU A 3 -2.34 21.82 -6.97
C LEU A 3 -3.53 21.06 -6.38
N THR A 4 -3.31 20.22 -5.37
CA THR A 4 -4.41 19.68 -4.57
C THR A 4 -5.07 20.85 -3.85
N SER A 5 -6.32 21.17 -4.18
CA SER A 5 -7.08 22.27 -3.56
C SER A 5 -7.07 22.15 -2.04
N THR A 6 -7.03 23.27 -1.32
CA THR A 6 -7.03 23.31 0.15
C THR A 6 -8.18 22.48 0.74
N ASP A 7 -9.35 22.50 0.10
CA ASP A 7 -10.52 21.69 0.41
C ASP A 7 -10.22 20.17 0.45
N SER A 8 -9.50 19.66 -0.56
CA SER A 8 -9.14 18.24 -0.62
C SER A 8 -8.24 17.81 0.55
N LYS A 9 -7.31 18.67 0.98
CA LYS A 9 -6.41 18.41 2.12
C LYS A 9 -7.18 18.40 3.44
N GLU A 10 -8.12 19.32 3.62
CA GLU A 10 -8.94 19.41 4.82
C GLU A 10 -9.85 18.20 4.97
N ARG A 11 -10.48 17.75 3.88
CA ARG A 11 -11.30 16.53 3.85
C ARG A 11 -10.50 15.29 4.21
N VAL A 12 -9.27 15.15 3.68
CA VAL A 12 -8.37 14.03 4.05
C VAL A 12 -8.02 14.08 5.54
N ARG A 13 -7.67 15.25 6.07
CA ARG A 13 -7.36 15.42 7.51
C ARG A 13 -8.57 15.11 8.39
N ALA A 14 -9.77 15.50 7.98
CA ALA A 14 -11.00 15.17 8.69
C ALA A 14 -11.23 13.65 8.74
N LEU A 15 -11.09 12.95 7.61
CA LEU A 15 -11.18 11.49 7.53
C LEU A 15 -10.16 10.82 8.47
N GLN A 16 -8.88 11.24 8.41
CA GLN A 16 -7.83 10.70 9.26
C GLN A 16 -8.16 10.81 10.76
N ARG A 17 -8.67 11.98 11.21
CA ARG A 17 -9.07 12.19 12.61
C ARG A 17 -10.22 11.28 13.03
N THR A 18 -11.21 11.10 12.15
CA THR A 18 -12.34 10.19 12.41
C THR A 18 -11.87 8.75 12.55
N LEU A 19 -11.02 8.27 11.64
CA LEU A 19 -10.43 6.93 11.69
C LEU A 19 -9.62 6.74 12.98
N TYR A 20 -8.77 7.71 13.31
CA TYR A 20 -7.94 7.67 14.52
C TYR A 20 -8.79 7.61 15.80
N ARG A 21 -9.81 8.46 15.93
CA ARG A 21 -10.69 8.46 17.12
C ARG A 21 -11.40 7.12 17.31
N LYS A 22 -11.95 6.57 16.23
CA LYS A 22 -12.67 5.29 16.27
C LYS A 22 -11.76 4.12 16.61
N THR A 23 -10.57 4.03 16.02
CA THR A 23 -9.58 2.98 16.35
C THR A 23 -9.06 3.09 17.78
N ARG A 24 -8.91 4.31 18.33
CA ARG A 24 -8.52 4.51 19.73
C ARG A 24 -9.62 4.11 20.73
N GLN A 25 -10.89 4.29 20.37
CA GLN A 25 -12.02 3.88 21.20
C GLN A 25 -12.31 2.37 21.11
N GLN A 26 -12.09 1.77 19.94
CA GLN A 26 -12.38 0.37 19.65
C GLN A 26 -11.20 -0.23 18.87
N SER A 27 -10.22 -0.80 19.58
CA SER A 27 -9.00 -1.35 18.98
C SER A 27 -9.27 -2.50 18.00
N GLU A 28 -10.32 -3.27 18.26
CA GLU A 28 -10.74 -4.41 17.43
C GLU A 28 -11.56 -3.99 16.20
N PHE A 29 -11.92 -2.70 16.07
CA PHE A 29 -12.72 -2.23 14.96
C PHE A 29 -11.92 -2.23 13.65
N ARG A 30 -12.49 -2.84 12.60
CA ARG A 30 -11.90 -2.90 11.26
C ARG A 30 -12.74 -2.12 10.25
N PHE A 31 -12.08 -1.29 9.45
CA PHE A 31 -12.71 -0.51 8.37
C PHE A 31 -12.68 -1.29 7.05
N TYR A 32 -13.56 -2.27 6.91
CA TYR A 32 -13.64 -3.11 5.70
C TYR A 32 -13.82 -2.29 4.40
N SER A 33 -14.50 -1.14 4.47
CA SER A 33 -14.68 -0.23 3.32
C SER A 33 -13.41 0.50 2.85
N LEU A 34 -12.31 0.41 3.60
CA LEU A 34 -11.01 0.95 3.17
C LEU A 34 -10.16 -0.11 2.48
N TYR A 35 -10.53 -1.38 2.56
CA TYR A 35 -9.67 -2.48 2.12
C TYR A 35 -9.41 -2.40 0.63
N ASP A 36 -10.48 -2.21 -0.15
CA ASP A 36 -10.43 -2.00 -1.59
C ASP A 36 -9.76 -0.68 -2.00
N LYS A 37 -9.70 0.29 -1.08
CA LYS A 37 -9.13 1.62 -1.34
C LYS A 37 -7.61 1.67 -1.16
N VAL A 38 -7.05 0.82 -0.29
CA VAL A 38 -5.62 0.81 0.02
C VAL A 38 -4.78 0.29 -1.14
N HIS A 39 -5.28 -0.70 -1.88
CA HIS A 39 -4.56 -1.33 -3.00
C HIS A 39 -5.00 -0.83 -4.39
N ARG A 40 -5.63 0.35 -4.46
CA ARG A 40 -5.90 0.98 -5.76
C ARG A 40 -4.59 1.31 -6.48
N SER A 41 -4.60 1.19 -7.81
CA SER A 41 -3.39 1.40 -8.62
C SER A 41 -2.75 2.77 -8.42
N ASP A 42 -3.55 3.83 -8.33
CA ASP A 42 -3.05 5.21 -8.10
C ASP A 42 -2.42 5.38 -6.70
N VAL A 43 -3.03 4.77 -5.69
CA VAL A 43 -2.53 4.77 -4.31
C VAL A 43 -1.21 4.01 -4.22
N LEU A 44 -1.15 2.81 -4.78
CA LEU A 44 0.06 1.97 -4.79
C LEU A 44 1.22 2.65 -5.51
N GLN A 45 0.96 3.27 -6.67
CA GLN A 45 1.97 4.02 -7.42
C GLN A 45 2.53 5.18 -6.62
N ARG A 46 1.65 5.98 -5.99
CA ARG A 46 2.06 7.11 -5.17
C ARG A 46 2.83 6.67 -3.93
N ALA A 47 2.39 5.60 -3.28
CA ALA A 47 3.07 5.04 -2.11
C ALA A 47 4.48 4.58 -2.46
N TYR A 48 4.65 3.84 -3.56
CA TYR A 48 5.95 3.39 -4.04
C TYR A 48 6.91 4.56 -4.26
N GLU A 49 6.46 5.61 -4.95
CA GLU A 49 7.28 6.80 -5.22
C GLU A 49 7.68 7.54 -3.95
N LEU A 50 6.75 7.69 -3.00
CA LEU A 50 7.04 8.33 -1.72
C LEU A 50 8.08 7.56 -0.92
N VAL A 51 7.96 6.23 -0.84
CA VAL A 51 8.93 5.42 -0.09
C VAL A 51 10.30 5.41 -0.78
N LYS A 52 10.34 5.30 -2.12
CA LYS A 52 11.58 5.41 -2.89
C LYS A 52 12.27 6.77 -2.69
N GLN A 53 11.52 7.87 -2.73
CA GLN A 53 12.03 9.22 -2.49
C GLN A 53 12.61 9.38 -1.09
N ASN A 54 11.99 8.75 -0.09
CA ASN A 54 12.47 8.74 1.28
C ASN A 54 13.62 7.76 1.54
N LYS A 55 14.19 7.12 0.49
CA LYS A 55 15.24 6.10 0.58
C LYS A 55 14.84 4.97 1.54
N GLY A 56 13.59 4.51 1.44
CA GLY A 56 13.07 3.46 2.31
C GLY A 56 13.98 2.22 2.31
N SER A 57 14.30 1.74 3.51
CA SER A 57 15.14 0.54 3.67
C SER A 57 14.44 -0.70 3.12
N PRO A 58 15.21 -1.68 2.62
CA PRO A 58 14.67 -2.99 2.28
C PRO A 58 13.94 -3.63 3.46
N GLY A 59 12.89 -4.41 3.16
CA GLY A 59 12.17 -5.19 4.17
C GLY A 59 13.00 -6.38 4.68
N LEU A 60 12.34 -7.26 5.44
CA LEU A 60 12.93 -8.54 5.89
C LEU A 60 13.39 -9.43 4.73
N ASP A 61 12.82 -9.25 3.54
CA ASP A 61 13.17 -9.95 2.32
C ASP A 61 14.45 -9.40 1.66
N GLY A 62 15.00 -8.28 2.13
CA GLY A 62 16.21 -7.65 1.60
C GLY A 62 16.05 -7.10 0.18
N VAL A 63 14.81 -6.98 -0.31
CA VAL A 63 14.54 -6.53 -1.68
C VAL A 63 14.61 -5.00 -1.75
N THR A 64 15.51 -4.48 -2.58
CA THR A 64 15.65 -3.03 -2.82
C THR A 64 14.76 -2.57 -3.97
N PHE A 65 14.58 -1.25 -4.09
CA PHE A 65 13.85 -0.66 -5.22
C PHE A 65 14.53 -0.94 -6.56
N GLU A 66 15.86 -0.87 -6.61
CA GLU A 66 16.66 -1.14 -7.80
C GLU A 66 16.42 -2.57 -8.28
N ARG A 67 16.48 -3.54 -7.35
CA ARG A 67 16.24 -4.94 -7.65
C ARG A 67 14.84 -5.21 -8.19
N ILE A 68 13.82 -4.54 -7.66
CA ILE A 68 12.43 -4.65 -8.16
C ILE A 68 12.35 -4.14 -9.61
N GLU A 69 12.97 -2.99 -9.88
CA GLU A 69 12.94 -2.35 -11.20
C GLU A 69 13.73 -3.15 -12.24
N GLU A 70 14.83 -3.79 -11.85
CA GLU A 70 15.66 -4.65 -12.72
C GLU A 70 15.02 -6.02 -13.01
N GLU A 71 14.50 -6.71 -12.00
CA GLU A 71 14.01 -8.09 -12.16
C GLU A 71 12.59 -8.17 -12.73
N LYS A 72 11.71 -7.24 -12.35
CA LYS A 72 10.27 -7.30 -12.70
C LYS A 72 9.75 -6.07 -13.42
N GLY A 73 10.28 -4.90 -13.10
CA GLY A 73 9.66 -3.63 -13.45
C GLY A 73 8.66 -3.15 -12.40
N LYS A 74 8.63 -1.83 -12.18
CA LYS A 74 7.76 -1.18 -11.20
C LYS A 74 6.29 -1.49 -11.45
N GLN A 75 5.82 -1.47 -12.69
CA GLN A 75 4.38 -1.61 -12.99
C GLN A 75 3.89 -3.02 -12.71
N GLU A 76 4.63 -4.02 -13.18
CA GLU A 76 4.36 -5.44 -12.97
C GLU A 76 4.38 -5.79 -11.47
N TYR A 77 5.30 -5.20 -10.72
CA TYR A 77 5.34 -5.34 -9.26
C TYR A 77 4.07 -4.79 -8.59
N LEU A 78 3.62 -3.59 -8.95
CA LEU A 78 2.41 -2.99 -8.37
C LEU A 78 1.13 -3.72 -8.79
N LEU A 79 1.06 -4.24 -10.01
CA LEU A 79 -0.04 -5.09 -10.47
C LEU A 79 -0.09 -6.40 -9.70
N ALA A 80 1.06 -7.03 -9.48
CA ALA A 80 1.15 -8.24 -8.66
C ALA A 80 0.71 -7.98 -7.21
N LEU A 81 1.12 -6.87 -6.61
CA LEU A 81 0.63 -6.47 -5.28
C LEU A 81 -0.88 -6.29 -5.26
N ARG A 82 -1.44 -5.58 -6.23
CA ARG A 82 -2.89 -5.39 -6.32
C ARG A 82 -3.64 -6.71 -6.47
N TYR A 83 -3.20 -7.58 -7.38
CA TYR A 83 -3.78 -8.91 -7.57
C TYR A 83 -3.72 -9.74 -6.27
N LEU A 84 -2.63 -9.64 -5.53
CA LEU A 84 -2.50 -10.31 -4.23
C LEU A 84 -3.53 -9.82 -3.22
N TYR A 85 -3.74 -8.51 -3.13
CA TYR A 85 -4.73 -7.96 -2.23
C TYR A 85 -6.17 -8.28 -2.65
N ASP A 86 -6.45 -8.27 -3.96
CA ASP A 86 -7.75 -8.64 -4.54
C ASP A 86 -8.07 -10.14 -4.31
N SER A 87 -7.07 -11.03 -4.42
CA SER A 87 -7.25 -12.48 -4.32
C SER A 87 -7.19 -13.03 -2.90
N LEU A 88 -6.31 -12.49 -2.04
CA LEU A 88 -6.08 -13.03 -0.69
C LEU A 88 -6.97 -12.40 0.40
N GLY A 89 -7.70 -11.32 0.10
CA GLY A 89 -8.64 -10.68 1.03
C GLY A 89 -7.98 -10.30 2.36
N LEU A 90 -7.32 -9.13 2.39
CA LEU A 90 -6.67 -8.46 3.54
C LEU A 90 -6.87 -9.06 4.96
N TYR A 91 -6.28 -10.22 5.28
CA TYR A 91 -5.99 -10.63 6.67
C TYR A 91 -4.79 -11.59 6.82
N LYS A 92 -4.21 -12.07 5.73
CA LYS A 92 -3.04 -12.95 5.75
C LYS A 92 -2.09 -12.58 4.64
N LEU A 93 -1.36 -11.47 4.79
CA LEU A 93 -0.14 -11.33 3.99
C LEU A 93 0.83 -12.39 4.53
N PRO A 94 1.30 -13.34 3.72
CA PRO A 94 2.47 -14.10 4.09
C PRO A 94 3.61 -13.10 4.30
N ILE A 95 4.29 -13.18 5.44
CA ILE A 95 5.50 -12.39 5.74
C ILE A 95 6.61 -12.73 4.70
N VAL A 96 6.41 -13.81 3.94
CA VAL A 96 7.21 -14.21 2.78
C VAL A 96 6.61 -13.70 1.46
N PRO A 97 7.44 -13.23 0.52
CA PRO A 97 6.95 -12.79 -0.79
C PRO A 97 6.28 -13.91 -1.58
N PHE A 98 4.98 -13.76 -1.85
CA PHE A 98 4.18 -14.78 -2.54
C PHE A 98 4.63 -15.06 -3.98
N TRP A 99 5.34 -14.15 -4.64
CA TRP A 99 5.85 -14.43 -5.99
C TRP A 99 6.89 -15.56 -6.03
N LYS A 100 7.48 -15.95 -4.90
CA LYS A 100 8.26 -17.19 -4.79
C LYS A 100 7.38 -18.45 -4.83
N ALA A 101 6.10 -18.34 -4.47
CA ALA A 101 5.13 -19.45 -4.49
C ALA A 101 4.46 -19.65 -5.86
N VAL A 102 4.57 -18.68 -6.77
CA VAL A 102 3.99 -18.75 -8.13
C VAL A 102 4.98 -19.34 -9.15
N GLN A 103 6.25 -19.51 -8.77
CA GLN A 103 7.31 -20.05 -9.64
C GLN A 103 7.74 -21.48 -9.26
N ALA A 104 6.97 -22.18 -8.42
CA ALA A 104 7.16 -23.58 -8.05
C ALA A 104 6.07 -24.45 -8.68
#